data_AF-A0A915C9D2-F1
#
_entry.id   AF-A0A915C9D2-F1
#
_cell.length_a   1.000
_cell.length_b   1.000
_cell.length_c   1.000
_cell.angle_alpha   90.00
_cell.angle_beta   90.00
_cell.angle_gamma   90.00
#
_symmetry.space_group_name_H-M   'P 1'
#
loop_
_entity.id
_entity.type
_entity.pdbx_description
1 polymer ?
#
loop_
_entity_poly.entity_id
_entity_poly.type
_entity_poly.pdbx_seq_one_letter_code
_entity_poly.pdbx_strand_id
1 'polypeptide(L)'
;MLWGTVCAVVIFVEVGLCNSYKHYQHIKRYQPTWDSIDSRPVPRWYQNAKFGIFCHWGVYSVPAYRTEWIWWYWKGSKPDPDVQSYIERNFKKEMSYGDFAKDFSAEFFDANVFRQIVEASGARYFVLTSKHHEGYTLWPSRTSWMWNSVDVGPHRDIVGELSKAFKGSAVHFGVYFSQYEWFNRYYVGDTVNNSTKYPELVSYPQMAELVNEYMPEIIWSDGDWDKSDAYWRSKEFIAWLYNDSPVKDTVVVNDRWGAGIMGHHGGFLTYMDHYDPGHLLPRKWESCTTLDKYSWGNRRNMRSTEVLSASEVIDLLVRTIACNGNLLLNIGPTNHGMIPAIFEDRLSEVGQWVRRNSEAIFDTYPWMYQNDSDKIWYLVSLPKGQRMKLNAAWTPHVEGSKLYAFFLEFPKTKTVTLPSVIYRRTIYAEVLLDETDREEIEVDGEQGQPVVLNFESHQNLAKYDKIVVCFENFGAVYRDPIRHLKKIGVLDNDGHPRRTPPAKKDDGRSGWGNP
;
A
#
# COMPACT_ATOMS: atom_id res chain seq x y z
N MET A 1 -84.93 -36.13 -1.55
CA MET A 1 -84.44 -35.66 -0.24
C MET A 1 -83.13 -34.95 -0.48
N LEU A 2 -83.01 -33.70 -0.01
CA LEU A 2 -81.76 -32.94 -0.04
C LEU A 2 -80.64 -33.77 0.62
N TRP A 3 -79.39 -33.50 0.27
CA TRP A 3 -78.38 -32.93 1.18
C TRP A 3 -77.12 -32.66 0.35
N GLY A 4 -76.60 -31.44 0.49
CA GLY A 4 -75.47 -30.93 -0.28
C GLY A 4 -74.16 -31.61 0.06
N THR A 5 -73.23 -31.60 -0.89
CA THR A 5 -71.84 -31.97 -0.63
C THR A 5 -70.93 -31.01 -1.39
N VAL A 6 -70.01 -30.44 -0.62
CA VAL A 6 -69.05 -29.40 -0.98
C VAL A 6 -68.02 -29.95 -1.98
N CYS A 7 -67.82 -29.26 -3.10
CA CYS A 7 -66.70 -29.52 -4.00
C CYS A 7 -65.41 -28.93 -3.41
N ALA A 8 -64.51 -29.79 -2.92
CA ALA A 8 -63.13 -29.42 -2.65
C ALA A 8 -62.31 -29.68 -3.93
N VAL A 9 -61.81 -28.60 -4.54
CA VAL A 9 -60.84 -28.65 -5.64
C VAL A 9 -59.47 -28.97 -5.05
N VAL A 10 -58.95 -30.16 -5.32
CA VAL A 10 -57.56 -30.52 -5.02
C VAL A 10 -56.68 -30.04 -6.18
N ILE A 11 -55.94 -28.96 -5.93
CA ILE A 11 -54.89 -28.48 -6.84
C ILE A 11 -53.63 -29.32 -6.57
N PHE A 12 -53.23 -30.13 -7.54
CA PHE A 12 -51.89 -30.72 -7.57
C PHE A 12 -50.88 -29.61 -7.89
N VAL A 13 -50.13 -29.17 -6.88
CA VAL A 13 -48.92 -28.37 -7.09
C VAL A 13 -47.77 -29.34 -7.29
N GLU A 14 -47.32 -29.50 -8.54
CA GLU A 14 -46.02 -30.10 -8.84
C GLU A 14 -44.93 -29.19 -8.26
N VAL A 15 -44.40 -29.57 -7.10
CA VAL A 15 -43.18 -28.97 -6.57
C VAL A 15 -42.03 -29.50 -7.42
N GLY A 16 -41.66 -28.74 -8.44
CA GLY A 16 -40.41 -28.94 -9.16
C GLY A 16 -39.23 -28.83 -8.19
N LEU A 17 -38.67 -29.97 -7.82
CA LEU A 17 -37.40 -30.07 -7.11
C LEU A 17 -36.30 -29.53 -8.04
N CYS A 18 -36.02 -28.23 -7.92
CA CYS A 18 -34.85 -27.63 -8.51
C CYS A 18 -33.62 -28.14 -7.74
N ASN A 19 -33.06 -29.26 -8.23
CA ASN A 19 -31.78 -29.79 -7.81
C ASN A 19 -30.69 -28.77 -8.16
N SER A 20 -30.45 -27.82 -7.27
CA SER A 20 -29.26 -26.98 -7.30
C SER A 20 -28.07 -27.82 -6.83
N TYR A 21 -27.48 -28.58 -7.76
CA TYR A 21 -26.15 -29.13 -7.56
C TYR A 21 -25.19 -27.95 -7.38
N LYS A 22 -24.90 -27.60 -6.13
CA LYS A 22 -23.71 -26.81 -5.78
C LYS A 22 -22.52 -27.58 -6.32
N HIS A 23 -21.96 -27.12 -7.43
CA HIS A 23 -20.64 -27.51 -7.88
C HIS A 23 -19.66 -27.07 -6.79
N TYR A 24 -19.39 -27.95 -5.82
CA TYR A 24 -18.22 -27.81 -4.98
C TYR A 24 -17.02 -28.03 -5.90
N GLN A 25 -16.56 -26.95 -6.54
CA GLN A 25 -15.19 -26.94 -7.00
C GLN A 25 -14.34 -27.19 -5.75
N HIS A 26 -13.63 -28.32 -5.72
CA HIS A 26 -12.55 -28.49 -4.77
C HIS A 26 -11.62 -27.29 -4.96
N ILE A 27 -11.69 -26.32 -4.04
CA ILE A 27 -10.74 -25.22 -4.01
C ILE A 27 -9.38 -25.90 -3.86
N LYS A 28 -8.56 -25.83 -4.92
CA LYS A 28 -7.23 -26.39 -4.93
C LYS A 28 -6.46 -25.68 -3.81
N ARG A 29 -6.21 -26.40 -2.71
CA ARG A 29 -5.51 -25.85 -1.56
C ARG A 29 -4.12 -25.38 -2.00
N TYR A 30 -3.73 -24.20 -1.55
CA TYR A 30 -2.40 -23.65 -1.79
C TYR A 30 -1.36 -24.53 -1.10
N GLN A 31 -0.39 -25.03 -1.86
CA GLN A 31 0.75 -25.78 -1.33
C GLN A 31 1.82 -24.79 -0.83
N PRO A 32 2.69 -25.19 0.12
CA PRO A 32 3.80 -24.36 0.59
C PRO A 32 4.94 -24.32 -0.44
N THR A 33 4.64 -23.92 -1.67
CA THR A 33 5.56 -23.68 -2.77
C THR A 33 5.24 -22.33 -3.42
N TRP A 34 6.26 -21.61 -3.89
CA TRP A 34 6.06 -20.29 -4.49
C TRP A 34 5.15 -20.34 -5.72
N ASP A 35 5.31 -21.33 -6.60
CA ASP A 35 4.42 -21.52 -7.75
C ASP A 35 2.94 -21.63 -7.35
N SER A 36 2.65 -22.31 -6.24
CA SER A 36 1.28 -22.43 -5.74
C SER A 36 0.83 -21.12 -5.10
N ILE A 37 1.65 -20.50 -4.26
CA ILE A 37 1.33 -19.27 -3.52
C ILE A 37 1.11 -18.10 -4.48
N ASP A 38 2.02 -17.89 -5.43
CA ASP A 38 1.98 -16.81 -6.42
C ASP A 38 0.84 -16.99 -7.44
N SER A 39 0.28 -18.19 -7.56
CA SER A 39 -0.93 -18.41 -8.36
C SER A 39 -2.18 -17.77 -7.74
N ARG A 40 -2.14 -17.41 -6.44
CA ARG A 40 -3.24 -16.71 -5.78
C ARG A 40 -3.37 -15.30 -6.35
N PRO A 41 -4.53 -14.96 -6.93
CA PRO A 41 -4.79 -13.61 -7.38
C PRO A 41 -4.77 -12.61 -6.24
N VAL A 42 -4.29 -11.40 -6.52
CA VAL A 42 -4.42 -10.28 -5.59
C VAL A 42 -5.91 -9.98 -5.35
N PRO A 43 -6.34 -9.82 -4.09
CA PRO A 43 -7.71 -9.41 -3.77
C PRO A 43 -8.11 -8.13 -4.51
N ARG A 44 -9.34 -8.10 -5.04
CA ARG A 44 -9.82 -6.95 -5.84
C ARG A 44 -9.80 -5.64 -5.06
N TRP A 45 -10.14 -5.70 -3.78
CA TRP A 45 -10.12 -4.51 -2.92
C TRP A 45 -8.73 -3.87 -2.92
N TYR A 46 -7.66 -4.67 -2.81
CA TYR A 46 -6.28 -4.17 -2.79
C TYR A 46 -5.85 -3.61 -4.14
N GLN A 47 -6.23 -4.27 -5.25
CA GLN A 47 -5.97 -3.75 -6.60
C GLN A 47 -6.59 -2.36 -6.81
N ASN A 48 -7.77 -2.14 -6.23
CA ASN A 48 -8.59 -0.95 -6.42
C ASN A 48 -8.34 0.12 -5.36
N ALA A 49 -7.67 -0.24 -4.25
CA ALA A 49 -7.44 0.63 -3.11
C ALA A 49 -6.47 1.78 -3.40
N LYS A 50 -5.42 1.54 -4.21
CA LYS A 50 -4.41 2.51 -4.70
C LYS A 50 -3.55 3.24 -3.68
N PHE A 51 -4.12 3.65 -2.56
CA PHE A 51 -3.48 4.52 -1.58
C PHE A 51 -3.74 4.01 -0.17
N GLY A 52 -2.68 3.85 0.61
CA GLY A 52 -2.69 3.42 1.99
C GLY A 52 -1.80 4.27 2.88
N ILE A 53 -2.06 4.22 4.19
CA ILE A 53 -1.21 4.85 5.21
C ILE A 53 -0.46 3.78 5.99
N PHE A 54 0.85 3.99 6.14
CA PHE A 54 1.72 3.19 6.98
C PHE A 54 1.97 3.93 8.30
N CYS A 55 2.19 3.22 9.40
CA CYS A 55 2.46 3.81 10.69
C CYS A 55 3.61 3.08 11.40
N HIS A 56 4.78 3.74 11.46
CA HIS A 56 5.92 3.30 12.27
C HIS A 56 5.87 3.94 13.65
N TRP A 57 5.42 3.16 14.63
CA TRP A 57 5.22 3.60 16.00
C TRP A 57 5.66 2.52 16.98
N GLY A 58 6.46 2.90 17.97
CA GLY A 58 6.99 1.96 18.95
C GLY A 58 7.90 2.65 19.95
N VAL A 59 8.67 1.87 20.69
CA VAL A 59 9.54 2.38 21.76
C VAL A 59 10.61 3.34 21.21
N TYR A 60 11.04 3.18 19.96
CA TYR A 60 11.94 4.13 19.29
C TYR A 60 11.38 5.57 19.17
N SER A 61 10.05 5.75 19.25
CA SER A 61 9.44 7.08 19.29
C SER A 61 9.68 7.82 20.62
N VAL A 62 10.19 7.15 21.65
CA VAL A 62 10.57 7.78 22.93
C VAL A 62 11.82 8.63 22.75
N PRO A 63 12.99 8.09 22.37
CA PRO A 63 14.15 8.92 22.10
C PRO A 63 13.96 9.80 20.87
N ALA A 64 13.17 9.34 19.87
CA ALA A 64 12.77 10.11 18.69
C ALA A 64 13.91 10.93 18.07
N TYR A 65 14.99 10.23 17.72
CA TYR A 65 16.19 10.82 17.14
C TYR A 65 16.77 9.88 16.09
N ARG A 66 17.26 10.45 14.99
CA ARG A 66 17.63 9.75 13.74
C ARG A 66 16.46 9.03 13.10
N THR A 67 16.21 7.77 13.46
CA THR A 67 15.18 6.91 12.86
C THR A 67 14.72 5.84 13.86
N GLU A 68 13.77 5.01 13.48
CA GLU A 68 13.34 3.80 14.20
C GLU A 68 14.49 2.79 14.44
N TRP A 69 15.60 2.90 13.70
CA TRP A 69 16.83 2.12 13.87
C TRP A 69 17.72 2.59 15.03
N ILE A 70 17.21 3.46 15.91
CA ILE A 70 18.03 4.08 16.96
C ILE A 70 18.76 3.06 17.86
N TRP A 71 18.19 1.87 18.10
CA TRP A 71 18.90 0.83 18.84
C TRP A 71 20.15 0.37 18.09
N TRP A 72 20.04 0.10 16.79
CA TRP A 72 21.17 -0.31 15.96
C TRP A 72 22.25 0.77 15.91
N TYR A 73 21.86 2.03 15.73
CA TYR A 73 22.80 3.15 15.75
C TYR A 73 23.39 3.44 17.13
N TRP A 74 22.81 2.95 18.21
CA TRP A 74 23.34 3.13 19.56
C TRP A 74 24.21 1.96 20.04
N LYS A 75 23.74 0.72 19.81
CA LYS A 75 24.25 -0.52 20.40
C LYS A 75 24.55 -1.61 19.38
N GLY A 76 24.22 -1.41 18.10
CA GLY A 76 24.48 -2.36 17.03
C GLY A 76 25.97 -2.52 16.73
N SER A 77 26.29 -3.27 15.67
CA SER A 77 27.68 -3.60 15.32
C SER A 77 28.51 -2.39 14.88
N LYS A 78 27.86 -1.32 14.39
CA LYS A 78 28.48 -0.06 13.97
C LYS A 78 27.69 1.14 14.53
N PRO A 79 27.90 1.51 15.80
CA PRO A 79 27.21 2.65 16.40
C PRO A 79 27.53 3.98 15.71
N ASP A 80 26.54 4.88 15.62
CA ASP A 80 26.68 6.28 15.19
C ASP A 80 27.11 7.14 16.40
N PRO A 81 28.28 7.81 16.34
CA PRO A 81 28.75 8.69 17.41
C PRO A 81 27.76 9.82 17.77
N ASP A 82 26.98 10.33 16.81
CA ASP A 82 26.00 11.38 17.06
C ASP A 82 24.82 10.84 17.89
N VAL A 83 24.38 9.60 17.60
CA VAL A 83 23.33 8.92 18.40
C VAL A 83 23.84 8.64 19.80
N GLN A 84 25.05 8.10 19.95
CA GLN A 84 25.66 7.86 21.26
C GLN A 84 25.73 9.17 22.08
N SER A 85 26.28 10.22 21.49
CA SER A 85 26.36 11.54 22.11
C SER A 85 25.00 12.14 22.44
N TYR A 86 23.98 11.89 21.61
CA TYR A 86 22.61 12.32 21.89
C TYR A 86 22.05 11.57 23.10
N ILE A 87 22.18 10.25 23.14
CA ILE A 87 21.64 9.45 24.24
C ILE A 87 22.33 9.82 25.57
N GLU A 88 23.66 9.93 25.57
CA GLU A 88 24.45 10.29 26.76
C GLU A 88 24.10 11.67 27.34
N ARG A 89 23.78 12.65 26.48
CA ARG A 89 23.42 14.01 26.91
C ARG A 89 21.99 14.14 27.40
N ASN A 90 21.06 13.36 26.86
CA ASN A 90 19.63 13.58 27.06
C ASN A 90 18.99 12.56 28.01
N PHE A 91 19.64 11.44 28.29
CA PHE A 91 19.07 10.39 29.14
C PHE A 91 20.03 9.92 30.22
N LYS A 92 19.49 9.13 31.17
CA LYS A 92 20.24 8.68 32.35
C LYS A 92 21.43 7.82 31.92
N LYS A 93 22.58 8.09 32.53
CA LYS A 93 23.78 7.26 32.40
C LYS A 93 23.44 5.81 32.77
N GLU A 94 23.99 4.84 32.04
CA GLU A 94 23.82 3.40 32.24
C GLU A 94 22.42 2.82 31.92
N MET A 95 21.50 3.61 31.36
CA MET A 95 20.23 3.04 30.89
C MET A 95 20.43 2.05 29.73
N SER A 96 19.60 1.02 29.70
CA SER A 96 19.41 0.13 28.57
C SER A 96 18.35 0.69 27.60
N TYR A 97 18.23 0.11 26.41
CA TYR A 97 17.12 0.45 25.52
C TYR A 97 15.76 0.01 26.07
N GLY A 98 15.74 -1.09 26.84
CA GLY A 98 14.54 -1.57 27.51
C GLY A 98 13.91 -0.54 28.43
N ASP A 99 14.74 0.33 29.03
CA ASP A 99 14.30 1.39 29.92
C ASP A 99 13.43 2.45 29.23
N PHE A 100 13.47 2.57 27.90
CA PHE A 100 12.59 3.49 27.17
C PHE A 100 11.12 3.03 27.15
N ALA A 101 10.83 1.74 27.30
CA ALA A 101 9.47 1.22 27.16
C ALA A 101 8.50 1.82 28.18
N LYS A 102 8.97 2.18 29.39
CA LYS A 102 8.14 2.85 30.41
C LYS A 102 7.72 4.28 30.03
N ASP A 103 8.48 4.93 29.16
CA ASP A 103 8.27 6.31 28.71
C ASP A 103 7.49 6.35 27.37
N PHE A 104 7.19 5.18 26.80
CA PHE A 104 6.24 5.02 25.69
C PHE A 104 4.82 5.01 26.26
N SER A 105 4.27 6.20 26.54
CA SER A 105 3.04 6.32 27.32
C SER A 105 1.75 6.16 26.49
N ALA A 106 1.77 6.51 25.20
CA ALA A 106 0.57 6.59 24.37
C ALA A 106 -0.59 7.38 25.02
N GLU A 107 -0.27 8.39 25.84
CA GLU A 107 -1.23 9.11 26.68
C GLU A 107 -2.38 9.76 25.89
N PHE A 108 -2.08 10.27 24.69
CA PHE A 108 -3.02 10.92 23.79
C PHE A 108 -3.43 10.03 22.61
N PHE A 109 -3.09 8.74 22.65
CA PHE A 109 -3.50 7.80 21.61
C PHE A 109 -5.01 7.55 21.67
N ASP A 110 -5.68 7.79 20.54
CA ASP A 110 -7.07 7.42 20.30
C ASP A 110 -7.18 6.76 18.91
N ALA A 111 -7.59 5.49 18.89
CA ALA A 111 -7.75 4.72 17.67
C ALA A 111 -8.78 5.32 16.70
N ASN A 112 -9.83 5.99 17.21
CA ASN A 112 -10.81 6.68 16.37
C ASN A 112 -10.23 7.93 15.72
N VAL A 113 -9.35 8.66 16.41
CA VAL A 113 -8.64 9.81 15.84
C VAL A 113 -7.72 9.35 14.72
N PHE A 114 -6.98 8.26 14.92
CA PHE A 114 -6.17 7.64 13.86
C PHE A 114 -7.03 7.25 12.65
N ARG A 115 -8.16 6.58 12.86
CA ARG A 115 -9.09 6.26 11.78
C ARG A 115 -9.57 7.49 11.04
N GLN A 116 -9.98 8.54 11.75
CA GLN A 116 -10.46 9.79 11.14
C GLN A 116 -9.38 10.46 10.29
N ILE A 117 -8.14 10.51 10.76
CA ILE A 117 -7.01 11.08 10.01
C ILE A 117 -6.73 10.26 8.74
N VAL A 118 -6.76 8.92 8.84
CA VAL A 118 -6.56 8.05 7.68
C VAL A 118 -7.71 8.21 6.67
N GLU A 119 -8.96 8.22 7.11
CA GLU A 119 -10.12 8.48 6.23
C GLU A 119 -10.06 9.87 5.60
N ALA A 120 -9.64 10.89 6.37
CA ALA A 120 -9.47 12.26 5.90
C ALA A 120 -8.39 12.37 4.82
N SER A 121 -7.39 11.48 4.81
CA SER A 121 -6.39 11.39 3.73
C SER A 121 -6.92 10.77 2.43
N GLY A 122 -8.08 10.13 2.46
CA GLY A 122 -8.63 9.37 1.35
C GLY A 122 -8.00 7.99 1.14
N ALA A 123 -7.06 7.56 1.99
CA ALA A 123 -6.50 6.22 1.94
C ALA A 123 -7.58 5.14 2.16
N ARG A 124 -7.43 4.00 1.50
CA ARG A 124 -8.34 2.84 1.58
C ARG A 124 -7.79 1.67 2.37
N TYR A 125 -6.57 1.80 2.90
CA TYR A 125 -6.01 0.84 3.85
C TYR A 125 -5.02 1.49 4.81
N PHE A 126 -4.85 0.87 5.97
CA PHE A 126 -3.93 1.30 7.02
C PHE A 126 -3.08 0.12 7.48
N VAL A 127 -1.77 0.30 7.55
CA VAL A 127 -0.81 -0.71 8.03
C VAL A 127 -0.11 -0.19 9.27
N LEU A 128 -0.28 -0.87 10.40
CA LEU A 128 0.43 -0.53 11.65
C LEU A 128 1.66 -1.43 11.83
N THR A 129 2.80 -0.87 12.22
CA THR A 129 3.92 -1.64 12.79
C THR A 129 3.50 -2.34 14.08
N SER A 130 2.95 -3.55 13.96
CA SER A 130 2.56 -4.34 15.13
C SER A 130 3.78 -4.72 15.98
N LYS A 131 4.89 -5.03 15.30
CA LYS A 131 6.21 -5.31 15.88
C LYS A 131 7.29 -4.87 14.90
N HIS A 132 8.23 -4.07 15.36
CA HIS A 132 9.42 -3.67 14.60
C HIS A 132 10.67 -4.45 15.07
N HIS A 133 11.85 -4.14 14.53
CA HIS A 133 13.10 -4.89 14.75
C HIS A 133 13.57 -4.95 16.21
N GLU A 134 13.14 -4.03 17.08
CA GLU A 134 13.40 -4.12 18.52
C GLU A 134 12.56 -5.18 19.25
N GLY A 135 11.60 -5.80 18.56
CA GLY A 135 10.79 -6.90 19.09
C GLY A 135 9.67 -6.49 20.06
N TYR A 136 9.47 -5.20 20.29
CA TYR A 136 8.39 -4.70 21.12
C TYR A 136 7.06 -4.85 20.39
N THR A 137 6.13 -5.58 21.00
CA THR A 137 4.81 -5.85 20.37
C THR A 137 3.76 -4.84 20.85
N LEU A 138 2.98 -4.29 19.91
CA LEU A 138 1.86 -3.38 20.18
C LEU A 138 0.56 -4.11 20.55
N TRP A 139 0.67 -5.36 20.97
CA TRP A 139 -0.42 -6.22 21.44
C TRP A 139 0.13 -7.17 22.53
N PRO A 140 -0.71 -7.83 23.35
CA PRO A 140 -0.26 -8.68 24.45
C PRO A 140 0.26 -10.05 23.97
N SER A 141 1.34 -10.07 23.20
CA SER A 141 1.90 -11.30 22.66
C SER A 141 2.39 -12.24 23.76
N ARG A 142 1.95 -13.50 23.71
CA ARG A 142 2.37 -14.56 24.65
C ARG A 142 3.88 -14.84 24.61
N THR A 143 4.55 -14.51 23.51
CA THR A 143 5.99 -14.78 23.31
C THR A 143 6.87 -13.55 23.53
N SER A 144 6.27 -12.38 23.81
CA SER A 144 6.95 -11.13 24.15
C SER A 144 6.56 -10.62 25.54
N TRP A 145 6.48 -11.54 26.50
CA TRP A 145 6.18 -11.22 27.90
C TRP A 145 7.12 -10.15 28.46
N MET A 146 6.58 -9.14 29.16
CA MET A 146 7.28 -7.94 29.64
C MET A 146 7.91 -7.04 28.56
N TRP A 147 7.70 -7.33 27.28
CA TRP A 147 8.20 -6.55 26.16
C TRP A 147 7.09 -6.28 25.14
N ASN A 148 5.98 -5.76 25.66
CA ASN A 148 4.80 -5.40 24.88
C ASN A 148 4.02 -4.25 25.52
N SER A 149 3.16 -3.62 24.71
CA SER A 149 2.33 -2.46 25.09
C SER A 149 1.33 -2.67 26.21
N VAL A 150 0.98 -3.91 26.55
CA VAL A 150 0.06 -4.21 27.66
C VAL A 150 0.83 -4.38 28.97
N ASP A 151 2.00 -5.01 28.93
CA ASP A 151 2.80 -5.29 30.12
C ASP A 151 3.62 -4.08 30.61
N VAL A 152 4.11 -3.24 29.70
CA VAL A 152 4.96 -2.08 30.04
C VAL A 152 4.69 -0.90 29.10
N GLY A 153 4.63 0.31 29.66
CA GLY A 153 4.38 1.54 28.91
C GLY A 153 2.89 1.91 28.95
N PRO A 154 2.14 1.77 27.85
CA PRO A 154 0.80 2.33 27.75
C PRO A 154 -0.29 1.48 28.43
N HIS A 155 -0.01 0.22 28.75
CA HIS A 155 -0.96 -0.75 29.30
C HIS A 155 -2.22 -0.93 28.43
N ARG A 156 -2.03 -0.95 27.12
CA ARG A 156 -3.10 -0.96 26.11
C ARG A 156 -2.77 -1.93 24.98
N ASP A 157 -3.79 -2.62 24.48
CA ASP A 157 -3.71 -3.43 23.26
C ASP A 157 -3.95 -2.54 22.04
N ILE A 158 -2.89 -1.88 21.58
CA ILE A 158 -2.97 -0.88 20.50
C ILE A 158 -3.44 -1.51 19.18
N VAL A 159 -2.96 -2.71 18.84
CA VAL A 159 -3.40 -3.43 17.63
C VAL A 159 -4.89 -3.75 17.72
N GLY A 160 -5.36 -4.26 18.86
CA GLY A 160 -6.78 -4.56 19.09
C GLY A 160 -7.67 -3.33 19.01
N GLU A 161 -7.26 -2.22 19.62
CA GLU A 161 -7.99 -0.95 19.57
C GLU A 161 -8.10 -0.39 18.14
N LEU A 162 -7.01 -0.41 17.36
CA LEU A 162 -7.03 0.04 15.97
C LEU A 162 -7.83 -0.90 15.06
N SER A 163 -7.63 -2.22 15.17
CA SER A 163 -8.43 -3.21 14.44
C SER A 163 -9.92 -3.00 14.67
N LYS A 164 -10.33 -2.79 15.94
CA LYS A 164 -11.71 -2.48 16.28
C LYS A 164 -12.20 -1.15 15.71
N ALA A 165 -11.39 -0.10 15.74
CA ALA A 165 -11.77 1.20 15.20
C ALA A 165 -12.01 1.13 13.68
N PHE A 166 -11.13 0.47 12.93
CA PHE A 166 -11.24 0.33 11.48
C PHE A 166 -12.28 -0.70 11.04
N LYS A 167 -12.72 -1.60 11.92
CA LYS A 167 -13.74 -2.61 11.62
C LYS A 167 -15.05 -1.96 11.16
N GLY A 168 -15.45 -2.26 9.92
CA GLY A 168 -16.67 -1.73 9.30
C GLY A 168 -16.52 -0.34 8.68
N SER A 169 -15.32 0.25 8.76
CA SER A 169 -14.98 1.44 7.97
C SER A 169 -14.70 1.06 6.50
N ALA A 170 -14.54 2.07 5.64
CA ALA A 170 -14.12 1.88 4.25
C ALA A 170 -12.60 1.62 4.10
N VAL A 171 -11.86 1.62 5.21
CA VAL A 171 -10.40 1.44 5.24
C VAL A 171 -10.08 0.04 5.72
N HIS A 172 -9.37 -0.72 4.89
CA HIS A 172 -8.90 -2.06 5.23
C HIS A 172 -7.75 -1.99 6.24
N PHE A 173 -7.84 -2.79 7.31
CA PHE A 173 -6.83 -2.80 8.37
C PHE A 173 -5.76 -3.86 8.09
N GLY A 174 -4.50 -3.50 8.23
CA GLY A 174 -3.33 -4.34 8.01
C GLY A 174 -2.30 -4.16 9.11
N VAL A 175 -1.37 -5.11 9.19
CA VAL A 175 -0.24 -5.05 10.12
C VAL A 175 1.07 -5.29 9.38
N TYR A 176 2.07 -4.54 9.78
CA TYR A 176 3.46 -4.84 9.52
C TYR A 176 4.00 -5.72 10.63
N PHE A 177 4.85 -6.66 10.25
CA PHE A 177 5.52 -7.57 11.16
C PHE A 177 6.98 -7.72 10.77
N SER A 178 7.89 -7.31 11.66
CA SER A 178 9.30 -7.64 11.50
C SER A 178 9.55 -9.11 11.84
N GLN A 179 10.13 -9.85 10.88
CA GLN A 179 10.46 -11.25 11.06
C GLN A 179 11.52 -11.43 12.14
N TYR A 180 12.61 -10.67 12.10
CA TYR A 180 13.71 -10.76 13.05
C TYR A 180 13.60 -9.79 14.24
N GLU A 181 14.44 -10.02 15.25
CA GLU A 181 14.57 -9.16 16.41
C GLU A 181 16.05 -8.99 16.78
N TRP A 182 16.55 -7.74 16.81
CA TRP A 182 17.98 -7.43 16.95
C TRP A 182 18.68 -8.16 18.10
N PHE A 183 18.01 -8.24 19.25
CA PHE A 183 18.60 -8.74 20.50
C PHE A 183 17.79 -9.87 21.14
N ASN A 184 16.88 -10.51 20.40
CA ASN A 184 16.18 -11.69 20.91
C ASN A 184 17.15 -12.87 21.05
N ARG A 185 17.19 -13.48 22.24
CA ARG A 185 18.11 -14.57 22.56
C ARG A 185 17.98 -15.77 21.62
N TYR A 186 16.78 -16.08 21.13
CA TYR A 186 16.57 -17.19 20.22
C TYR A 186 17.07 -16.83 18.82
N TYR A 187 16.81 -15.61 18.35
CA TYR A 187 17.27 -15.17 17.01
C TYR A 187 18.80 -15.13 16.94
N VAL A 188 19.44 -14.48 17.93
CA VAL A 188 20.91 -14.43 18.05
C VAL A 188 21.47 -15.84 18.22
N GLY A 189 20.83 -16.66 19.07
CA GLY A 189 21.24 -18.04 19.33
C GLY A 189 21.12 -18.96 18.12
N ASP A 190 20.12 -18.76 17.26
CA ASP A 190 19.91 -19.56 16.04
C ASP A 190 21.03 -19.37 15.04
N THR A 191 21.54 -18.14 14.90
CA THR A 191 22.70 -17.86 14.03
C THR A 191 23.97 -18.53 14.54
N VAL A 192 24.18 -18.55 15.86
CA VAL A 192 25.38 -19.18 16.47
C VAL A 192 25.30 -20.70 16.45
N ASN A 193 24.13 -21.27 16.72
CA ASN A 193 23.94 -22.71 16.91
C ASN A 193 23.37 -23.44 15.69
N ASN A 194 23.13 -22.73 14.59
CA ASN A 194 22.46 -23.24 13.39
C ASN A 194 21.13 -23.95 13.72
N SER A 195 20.27 -23.29 14.51
CA SER A 195 18.94 -23.79 14.91
C SER A 195 17.81 -22.92 14.37
N THR A 196 16.56 -23.33 14.60
CA THR A 196 15.32 -22.67 14.13
C THR A 196 14.37 -22.34 15.30
N LYS A 197 14.89 -22.12 16.50
CA LYS A 197 14.07 -21.92 17.70
C LYS A 197 13.27 -20.63 17.65
N TYR A 198 13.83 -19.57 17.09
CA TYR A 198 13.15 -18.28 17.02
C TYR A 198 11.90 -18.30 16.14
N PRO A 199 11.92 -18.79 14.89
CA PRO A 199 10.70 -18.91 14.09
C PRO A 199 9.70 -19.87 14.72
N GLU A 200 10.13 -20.96 15.36
CA GLU A 200 9.23 -21.93 16.00
C GLU A 200 8.55 -21.42 17.28
N LEU A 201 9.29 -20.68 18.11
CA LEU A 201 8.84 -20.30 19.45
C LEU A 201 8.40 -18.83 19.56
N VAL A 202 8.76 -17.98 18.60
CA VAL A 202 8.53 -16.53 18.68
C VAL A 202 7.78 -16.02 17.45
N SER A 203 8.42 -15.94 16.27
CA SER A 203 7.87 -15.16 15.17
C SER A 203 6.68 -15.81 14.48
N TYR A 204 6.69 -17.13 14.23
CA TYR A 204 5.54 -17.83 13.65
C TYR A 204 4.32 -17.82 14.59
N PRO A 205 4.43 -18.16 15.89
CA PRO A 205 3.31 -18.02 16.82
C PRO A 205 2.74 -16.60 16.89
N GLN A 206 3.58 -15.56 16.87
CA GLN A 206 3.13 -14.16 16.86
C GLN A 206 2.32 -13.82 15.61
N MET A 207 2.79 -14.21 14.42
CA MET A 207 2.05 -13.96 13.19
C MET A 207 0.71 -14.70 13.18
N ALA A 208 0.68 -15.96 13.66
CA ALA A 208 -0.55 -16.71 13.79
C ALA A 208 -1.52 -16.06 14.79
N GLU A 209 -1.04 -15.56 15.93
CA GLU A 209 -1.83 -14.82 16.91
C GLU A 209 -2.42 -13.55 16.29
N LEU A 210 -1.61 -12.73 15.60
CA LEU A 210 -2.07 -11.52 14.93
C LEU A 210 -3.22 -11.80 13.94
N VAL A 211 -3.06 -12.85 13.13
CA VAL A 211 -4.04 -13.25 12.13
C VAL A 211 -5.34 -13.74 12.76
N ASN A 212 -5.26 -14.56 13.81
CA ASN A 212 -6.44 -15.17 14.42
C ASN A 212 -7.22 -14.19 15.31
N GLU A 213 -6.53 -13.29 16.03
CA GLU A 213 -7.16 -12.38 16.99
C GLU A 213 -7.63 -11.07 16.34
N TYR A 214 -6.83 -10.50 15.43
CA TYR A 214 -7.10 -9.16 14.88
C TYR A 214 -7.54 -9.15 13.42
N MET A 215 -7.49 -10.30 12.74
CA MET A 215 -7.95 -10.49 11.36
C MET A 215 -7.51 -9.37 10.38
N PRO A 216 -6.21 -9.01 10.32
CA PRO A 216 -5.71 -8.04 9.36
C PRO A 216 -5.86 -8.56 7.92
N GLU A 217 -6.18 -7.65 7.01
CA GLU A 217 -6.31 -7.91 5.58
C GLU A 217 -5.00 -7.68 4.82
N ILE A 218 -3.96 -7.17 5.49
CA ILE A 218 -2.59 -7.10 4.96
C ILE A 218 -1.64 -7.63 6.04
N ILE A 219 -0.77 -8.57 5.66
CA ILE A 219 0.43 -8.91 6.43
C ILE A 219 1.65 -8.39 5.66
N TRP A 220 2.22 -7.30 6.13
CA TRP A 220 3.40 -6.67 5.55
C TRP A 220 4.64 -7.15 6.29
N SER A 221 5.31 -8.17 5.76
CA SER A 221 6.50 -8.76 6.38
C SER A 221 7.73 -7.90 6.09
N ASP A 222 8.75 -7.94 6.95
CA ASP A 222 10.03 -7.26 6.72
C ASP A 222 11.16 -7.86 7.56
N GLY A 223 12.39 -7.44 7.30
CA GLY A 223 13.52 -7.91 8.09
C GLY A 223 14.00 -9.29 7.68
N ASP A 224 13.87 -9.61 6.40
CA ASP A 224 14.12 -10.91 5.83
C ASP A 224 15.54 -11.12 5.30
N TRP A 225 16.39 -10.09 5.35
CA TRP A 225 17.71 -10.02 4.70
C TRP A 225 18.65 -11.18 5.00
N ASP A 226 18.77 -11.60 6.27
CA ASP A 226 19.82 -12.52 6.72
C ASP A 226 19.44 -14.00 6.65
N LYS A 227 18.16 -14.31 6.40
CA LYS A 227 17.62 -15.67 6.57
C LYS A 227 16.70 -16.05 5.42
N SER A 228 16.76 -17.31 5.00
CA SER A 228 15.92 -17.82 3.90
C SER A 228 14.44 -17.93 4.29
N ASP A 229 13.58 -17.99 3.29
CA ASP A 229 12.15 -18.30 3.43
C ASP A 229 11.89 -19.63 4.15
N ALA A 230 12.82 -20.59 4.04
CA ALA A 230 12.77 -21.86 4.76
C ALA A 230 13.03 -21.70 6.27
N TYR A 231 14.00 -20.87 6.69
CA TYR A 231 14.23 -20.58 8.11
C TYR A 231 12.98 -19.96 8.73
N TRP A 232 12.39 -18.99 8.04
CA TRP A 232 11.19 -18.29 8.48
C TRP A 232 9.91 -19.13 8.44
N ARG A 233 9.93 -20.28 7.76
CA ARG A 233 8.74 -21.09 7.46
C ARG A 233 7.66 -20.28 6.73
N SER A 234 8.10 -19.36 5.88
CA SER A 234 7.23 -18.38 5.22
C SER A 234 6.21 -19.05 4.31
N LYS A 235 6.63 -20.08 3.56
CA LYS A 235 5.74 -20.79 2.63
C LYS A 235 4.65 -21.54 3.37
N GLU A 236 4.97 -22.16 4.50
CA GLU A 236 4.01 -22.84 5.36
C GLU A 236 3.03 -21.84 5.98
N PHE A 237 3.52 -20.69 6.45
CA PHE A 237 2.68 -19.62 7.00
C PHE A 237 1.71 -19.08 5.94
N ILE A 238 2.20 -18.69 4.76
CA ILE A 238 1.38 -18.12 3.69
C ILE A 238 0.38 -19.16 3.14
N ALA A 239 0.78 -20.42 3.01
CA ALA A 239 -0.14 -21.48 2.61
C ALA A 239 -1.27 -21.67 3.64
N TRP A 240 -0.97 -21.67 4.94
CA TRP A 240 -1.99 -21.68 5.99
C TRP A 240 -2.88 -20.43 5.92
N LEU A 241 -2.26 -19.25 5.77
CA LEU A 241 -2.93 -17.96 5.67
C LEU A 241 -3.99 -17.96 4.56
N TYR A 242 -3.66 -18.51 3.40
CA TYR A 242 -4.56 -18.57 2.24
C TYR A 242 -5.57 -19.73 2.25
N ASN A 243 -5.36 -20.76 3.07
CA ASN A 243 -6.25 -21.92 3.09
C ASN A 243 -7.22 -21.91 4.27
N ASP A 244 -6.73 -21.61 5.47
CA ASP A 244 -7.42 -21.95 6.72
C ASP A 244 -7.59 -20.76 7.67
N SER A 245 -6.88 -19.66 7.47
CA SER A 245 -7.01 -18.47 8.33
C SER A 245 -8.41 -17.82 8.23
N PRO A 246 -8.82 -17.04 9.24
CA PRO A 246 -10.08 -16.29 9.20
C PRO A 246 -10.12 -15.20 8.09
N VAL A 247 -8.98 -14.84 7.53
CA VAL A 247 -8.83 -13.78 6.51
C VAL A 247 -8.45 -14.30 5.13
N LYS A 248 -8.50 -15.61 4.91
CA LYS A 248 -8.06 -16.28 3.66
C LYS A 248 -8.65 -15.70 2.37
N ASP A 249 -9.86 -15.14 2.43
CA ASP A 249 -10.57 -14.59 1.27
C ASP A 249 -10.19 -13.14 0.98
N THR A 250 -9.62 -12.41 1.94
CA THR A 250 -9.34 -10.98 1.83
C THR A 250 -7.87 -10.62 1.97
N VAL A 251 -7.08 -11.43 2.69
CA VAL A 251 -5.70 -11.08 3.03
C VAL A 251 -4.78 -11.00 1.82
N VAL A 252 -3.80 -10.10 1.88
CA VAL A 252 -2.70 -10.01 0.92
C VAL A 252 -1.36 -9.87 1.68
N VAL A 253 -0.28 -10.34 1.05
CA VAL A 253 1.08 -10.26 1.60
C VAL A 253 2.03 -9.59 0.61
N ASN A 254 3.04 -8.89 1.12
CA ASN A 254 4.14 -8.34 0.31
C ASN A 254 5.15 -9.45 -0.09
N ASP A 255 6.35 -9.06 -0.51
CA ASP A 255 7.42 -9.92 -1.04
C ASP A 255 8.66 -10.06 -0.13
N ARG A 256 8.59 -9.64 1.13
CA ARG A 256 9.72 -9.66 2.07
C ARG A 256 9.66 -10.84 3.03
N TRP A 257 9.65 -12.04 2.45
CA TRP A 257 9.45 -13.30 3.17
C TRP A 257 10.72 -14.16 3.29
N GLY A 258 11.87 -13.66 2.86
CA GLY A 258 13.14 -14.35 2.98
C GLY A 258 14.22 -13.72 2.09
N ALA A 259 15.48 -13.95 2.43
CA ALA A 259 16.61 -13.57 1.60
C ALA A 259 16.42 -14.05 0.15
N GLY A 260 16.40 -13.09 -0.79
CA GLY A 260 16.23 -13.35 -2.22
C GLY A 260 14.78 -13.49 -2.71
N ILE A 261 13.78 -13.23 -1.87
CA ILE A 261 12.34 -13.30 -2.25
C ILE A 261 11.83 -11.97 -2.83
N MET A 262 12.32 -10.84 -2.31
CA MET A 262 11.90 -9.50 -2.74
C MET A 262 12.07 -9.30 -4.26
N GLY A 263 11.04 -8.79 -4.92
CA GLY A 263 10.96 -8.63 -6.38
C GLY A 263 10.57 -9.90 -7.15
N HIS A 264 10.40 -11.05 -6.47
CA HIS A 264 10.14 -12.34 -7.11
C HIS A 264 8.81 -12.96 -6.67
N HIS A 265 8.58 -13.11 -5.36
CA HIS A 265 7.44 -13.88 -4.82
C HIS A 265 6.64 -13.11 -3.78
N GLY A 266 5.34 -13.37 -3.67
CA GLY A 266 4.44 -12.65 -2.76
C GLY A 266 3.09 -12.34 -3.40
N GLY A 267 2.17 -11.73 -2.65
CA GLY A 267 0.90 -11.25 -3.21
C GLY A 267 1.11 -10.01 -4.09
N PHE A 268 1.92 -9.08 -3.62
CA PHE A 268 2.43 -7.93 -4.39
C PHE A 268 3.92 -7.74 -4.10
N LEU A 269 4.60 -7.02 -5.01
CA LEU A 269 6.04 -6.77 -4.92
C LEU A 269 6.34 -5.39 -4.33
N THR A 270 7.49 -5.22 -3.66
CA THR A 270 7.94 -3.92 -3.13
C THR A 270 9.27 -3.48 -3.75
N TYR A 271 10.13 -4.43 -4.16
CA TYR A 271 11.48 -4.23 -4.72
C TYR A 271 12.50 -3.51 -3.82
N MET A 272 12.19 -2.31 -3.35
CA MET A 272 12.97 -1.53 -2.38
C MET A 272 12.10 -0.41 -1.81
N ASP A 273 12.59 0.26 -0.77
CA ASP A 273 11.93 1.46 -0.25
C ASP A 273 11.98 2.61 -1.27
N HIS A 274 10.94 3.45 -1.28
CA HIS A 274 10.78 4.58 -2.21
C HIS A 274 10.84 4.20 -3.69
N TYR A 275 10.50 2.96 -4.02
CA TYR A 275 10.63 2.46 -5.39
C TYR A 275 9.69 3.20 -6.35
N ASP A 276 10.26 3.68 -7.46
CA ASP A 276 9.54 4.25 -8.61
C ASP A 276 10.15 3.65 -9.88
N PRO A 277 9.47 2.70 -10.54
CA PRO A 277 9.98 2.14 -11.79
C PRO A 277 9.94 3.15 -12.94
N GLY A 278 9.07 4.16 -12.89
CA GLY A 278 8.80 5.07 -14.01
C GLY A 278 8.20 4.38 -15.24
N HIS A 279 7.80 3.11 -15.12
CA HIS A 279 7.20 2.31 -16.19
C HIS A 279 6.29 1.22 -15.61
N LEU A 280 5.42 0.69 -16.46
CA LEU A 280 4.47 -0.36 -16.10
C LEU A 280 5.15 -1.66 -15.67
N LEU A 281 4.76 -2.19 -14.50
CA LEU A 281 5.19 -3.50 -14.05
C LEU A 281 4.14 -4.60 -14.29
N PRO A 282 4.53 -5.79 -14.78
CA PRO A 282 3.59 -6.90 -15.04
C PRO A 282 2.89 -7.45 -13.79
N ARG A 283 3.56 -7.38 -12.64
CA ARG A 283 2.99 -7.80 -11.35
C ARG A 283 2.57 -6.58 -10.54
N LYS A 284 1.49 -6.74 -9.77
CA LYS A 284 1.06 -5.75 -8.80
C LYS A 284 2.21 -5.48 -7.82
N TRP A 285 2.46 -4.22 -7.55
CA TRP A 285 3.50 -3.78 -6.64
C TRP A 285 3.00 -2.65 -5.73
N GLU A 286 3.79 -2.30 -4.73
CA GLU A 286 3.53 -1.21 -3.80
C GLU A 286 4.80 -0.40 -3.58
N SER A 287 4.70 0.92 -3.72
CA SER A 287 5.74 1.85 -3.30
C SER A 287 5.51 2.19 -1.84
N CYS A 288 6.38 1.70 -0.95
CA CYS A 288 6.42 2.16 0.43
C CYS A 288 7.31 3.40 0.53
N THR A 289 6.78 4.48 1.07
CA THR A 289 7.51 5.75 1.24
C THR A 289 7.07 6.46 2.53
N THR A 290 7.67 7.60 2.89
CA THR A 290 7.39 8.30 4.15
C THR A 290 7.19 9.79 3.94
N LEU A 291 6.27 10.40 4.72
CA LEU A 291 6.09 11.85 4.75
C LEU A 291 7.34 12.57 5.26
N ASP A 292 8.01 12.02 6.27
CA ASP A 292 9.30 12.52 6.71
C ASP A 292 10.39 11.99 5.79
N LYS A 293 11.09 12.88 5.07
CA LYS A 293 12.09 12.52 4.06
C LYS A 293 13.27 11.71 4.60
N TYR A 294 13.44 11.61 5.93
CA TYR A 294 14.61 10.98 6.54
C TYR A 294 14.31 9.80 7.47
N SER A 295 13.05 9.53 7.82
CA SER A 295 12.73 8.54 8.86
C SER A 295 11.35 7.92 8.67
N TRP A 296 11.21 6.65 9.06
CA TRP A 296 9.90 6.03 9.21
C TRP A 296 9.32 6.34 10.59
N GLY A 297 10.12 6.18 11.64
CA GLY A 297 9.75 6.55 13.01
C GLY A 297 9.76 8.06 13.25
N ASN A 298 9.13 8.50 14.34
CA ASN A 298 9.11 9.91 14.73
C ASN A 298 10.51 10.43 15.12
N ARG A 299 10.83 11.66 14.70
CA ARG A 299 12.04 12.37 15.16
C ARG A 299 11.73 13.81 15.58
N ARG A 300 12.10 14.15 16.82
CA ARG A 300 11.77 15.45 17.46
C ARG A 300 12.44 16.65 16.80
N ASN A 301 13.51 16.43 16.06
CA ASN A 301 14.25 17.48 15.36
C ASN A 301 13.79 17.71 13.91
N MET A 302 12.66 17.10 13.50
CA MET A 302 12.06 17.30 12.18
C MET A 302 11.73 18.77 11.91
N ARG A 303 12.12 19.24 10.73
CA ARG A 303 11.72 20.55 10.18
C ARG A 303 10.65 20.37 9.10
N SER A 304 9.81 21.37 8.91
CA SER A 304 8.76 21.35 7.88
C SER A 304 9.31 21.18 6.46
N THR A 305 10.51 21.68 6.16
CA THR A 305 11.19 21.50 4.87
C THR A 305 11.65 20.06 4.61
N GLU A 306 11.67 19.23 5.65
CA GLU A 306 12.04 17.81 5.60
C GLU A 306 10.80 16.92 5.52
N VAL A 307 9.61 17.49 5.41
CA VAL A 307 8.36 16.78 5.20
C VAL A 307 7.94 16.96 3.74
N LEU A 308 7.50 15.88 3.09
CA LEU A 308 6.91 15.97 1.76
C LEU A 308 5.72 16.93 1.77
N SER A 309 5.64 17.79 0.76
CA SER A 309 4.46 18.58 0.45
C SER A 309 3.34 17.69 -0.09
N ALA A 310 2.09 18.15 0.02
CA ALA A 310 0.97 17.43 -0.60
C ALA A 310 1.15 17.26 -2.12
N SER A 311 1.74 18.27 -2.78
CA SER A 311 2.08 18.21 -4.21
C SER A 311 3.04 17.06 -4.54
N GLU A 312 4.13 16.90 -3.77
CA GLU A 312 5.06 15.77 -3.93
C GLU A 312 4.37 14.42 -3.71
N VAL A 313 3.48 14.31 -2.71
CA VAL A 313 2.73 13.07 -2.45
C VAL A 313 1.78 12.73 -3.59
N ILE A 314 1.08 13.72 -4.16
CA ILE A 314 0.17 13.52 -5.30
C ILE A 314 0.96 13.03 -6.54
N ASP A 315 2.15 13.58 -6.80
CA ASP A 315 3.01 13.13 -7.89
C ASP A 315 3.40 11.67 -7.72
N LEU A 316 3.83 11.29 -6.51
CA LEU A 316 4.15 9.90 -6.19
C LEU A 316 2.93 8.99 -6.38
N LEU A 317 1.76 9.40 -5.92
CA LEU A 317 0.52 8.62 -6.04
C LEU A 317 0.20 8.35 -7.51
N VAL A 318 0.10 9.39 -8.34
CA VAL A 318 -0.29 9.29 -9.75
C VAL A 318 0.68 8.42 -10.55
N ARG A 319 1.99 8.66 -10.40
CA ARG A 319 3.03 7.87 -11.09
C ARG A 319 2.95 6.40 -10.72
N THR A 320 2.76 6.12 -9.42
CA THR A 320 2.69 4.76 -8.88
C THR A 320 1.49 4.01 -9.43
N ILE A 321 0.28 4.59 -9.36
CA ILE A 321 -0.95 3.91 -9.75
C ILE A 321 -1.04 3.71 -11.27
N ALA A 322 -0.51 4.63 -12.06
CA ALA A 322 -0.40 4.49 -13.52
C ALA A 322 0.55 3.34 -13.92
N CYS A 323 1.53 3.02 -13.08
CA CYS A 323 2.50 1.95 -13.29
C CYS A 323 2.09 0.61 -12.65
N ASN A 324 0.80 0.39 -12.36
CA ASN A 324 0.26 -0.80 -11.69
C ASN A 324 0.64 -0.95 -10.20
N GLY A 325 1.02 0.14 -9.55
CA GLY A 325 1.36 0.16 -8.12
C GLY A 325 0.18 0.48 -7.20
N ASN A 326 0.41 0.39 -5.90
CA ASN A 326 -0.26 1.17 -4.86
C ASN A 326 0.79 2.02 -4.13
N LEU A 327 0.42 3.18 -3.59
CA LEU A 327 1.27 3.99 -2.73
C LEU A 327 0.92 3.71 -1.25
N LEU A 328 1.92 3.33 -0.47
CA LEU A 328 1.82 3.19 0.99
C LEU A 328 2.67 4.28 1.65
N LEU A 329 2.00 5.32 2.15
CA LEU A 329 2.63 6.52 2.70
C LEU A 329 2.73 6.44 4.22
N ASN A 330 3.95 6.48 4.75
CA ASN A 330 4.23 6.36 6.17
C ASN A 330 4.11 7.67 6.95
N ILE A 331 3.62 7.52 8.18
CA ILE A 331 3.71 8.49 9.27
C ILE A 331 4.40 7.89 10.49
N GLY A 332 5.06 8.74 11.28
CA GLY A 332 5.66 8.38 12.56
C GLY A 332 5.02 9.15 13.73
N PRO A 333 4.15 8.53 14.54
CA PRO A 333 3.58 9.16 15.73
C PRO A 333 4.61 9.32 16.85
N THR A 334 4.36 10.32 17.70
CA THR A 334 5.13 10.58 18.93
C THR A 334 4.94 9.47 19.97
N ASN A 335 5.82 9.34 20.96
CA ASN A 335 5.65 8.39 22.07
C ASN A 335 4.37 8.61 22.89
N HIS A 336 3.80 9.81 22.85
CA HIS A 336 2.53 10.13 23.52
C HIS A 336 1.32 9.70 22.69
N GLY A 337 1.48 9.16 21.48
CA GLY A 337 0.37 8.70 20.66
C GLY A 337 -0.27 9.78 19.80
N MET A 338 0.37 10.94 19.65
CA MET A 338 -0.06 11.97 18.70
C MET A 338 0.62 11.79 17.35
N ILE A 339 -0.14 11.91 16.27
CA ILE A 339 0.40 12.16 14.93
C ILE A 339 0.87 13.63 14.91
N PRO A 340 2.11 13.95 14.47
CA PRO A 340 2.54 15.34 14.35
C PRO A 340 1.58 16.16 13.48
N ALA A 341 1.18 17.36 13.95
CA ALA A 341 0.19 18.21 13.28
C ALA A 341 0.54 18.49 11.80
N ILE A 342 1.83 18.63 11.46
CA ILE A 342 2.26 18.81 10.07
C ILE A 342 1.94 17.60 9.19
N PHE A 343 1.93 16.38 9.73
CA PHE A 343 1.48 15.20 8.99
C PHE A 343 -0.04 15.20 8.83
N GLU A 344 -0.80 15.60 9.85
CA GLU A 344 -2.26 15.75 9.75
C GLU A 344 -2.64 16.75 8.66
N ASP A 345 -1.98 17.91 8.62
CA ASP A 345 -2.16 18.94 7.59
C ASP A 345 -1.90 18.37 6.19
N ARG A 346 -0.76 17.70 5.99
CA ARG A 346 -0.38 17.11 4.69
C ARG A 346 -1.35 16.01 4.25
N LEU A 347 -1.75 15.13 5.17
CA LEU A 347 -2.71 14.08 4.89
C LEU A 347 -4.07 14.68 4.52
N SER A 348 -4.54 15.70 5.23
CA SER A 348 -5.78 16.41 4.92
C SER A 348 -5.74 17.08 3.54
N GLU A 349 -4.65 17.78 3.21
CA GLU A 349 -4.42 18.41 1.90
C GLU A 349 -4.44 17.38 0.76
N VAL A 350 -3.72 16.26 0.91
CA VAL A 350 -3.74 15.16 -0.06
C VAL A 350 -5.15 14.59 -0.18
N GLY A 351 -5.84 14.38 0.93
CA GLY A 351 -7.20 13.83 0.94
C GLY A 351 -8.24 14.72 0.27
N GLN A 352 -8.10 16.04 0.33
CA GLN A 352 -8.96 16.96 -0.42
C GLN A 352 -8.79 16.74 -1.93
N TRP A 353 -7.56 16.58 -2.40
CA TRP A 353 -7.30 16.28 -3.82
C TRP A 353 -7.76 14.87 -4.21
N VAL A 354 -7.54 13.86 -3.35
CA VAL A 354 -7.97 12.49 -3.59
C VAL A 354 -9.50 12.37 -3.67
N ARG A 355 -10.25 13.05 -2.79
CA ARG A 355 -11.72 13.04 -2.82
C ARG A 355 -12.28 13.62 -4.12
N ARG A 356 -11.80 14.81 -4.51
CA ARG A 356 -12.15 15.48 -5.78
C ARG A 356 -11.96 14.55 -6.99
N ASN A 357 -10.88 13.78 -6.99
CA ASN A 357 -10.45 12.96 -8.13
C ASN A 357 -10.69 11.46 -7.91
N SER A 358 -11.58 11.10 -6.98
CA SER A 358 -11.71 9.72 -6.49
C SER A 358 -12.10 8.73 -7.60
N GLU A 359 -12.92 9.14 -8.56
CA GLU A 359 -13.30 8.31 -9.72
C GLU A 359 -12.14 8.03 -10.69
N ALA A 360 -11.13 8.88 -10.71
CA ALA A 360 -9.94 8.72 -11.55
C ALA A 360 -8.88 7.84 -10.87
N ILE A 361 -8.84 7.85 -9.53
CA ILE A 361 -7.83 7.13 -8.74
C ILE A 361 -8.31 5.70 -8.47
N PHE A 362 -9.47 5.56 -7.84
CA PHE A 362 -9.92 4.29 -7.33
C PHE A 362 -10.71 3.51 -8.37
N ASP A 363 -10.64 2.18 -8.27
CA ASP A 363 -11.36 1.29 -9.20
C ASP A 363 -10.98 1.51 -10.69
N THR A 364 -9.87 2.21 -10.96
CA THR A 364 -9.26 2.41 -12.27
C THR A 364 -8.04 1.51 -12.47
N TYR A 365 -7.55 1.45 -13.70
CA TYR A 365 -6.48 0.54 -14.10
C TYR A 365 -5.47 1.25 -14.99
N PRO A 366 -4.21 0.78 -15.00
CA PRO A 366 -3.24 1.23 -15.99
C PRO A 366 -3.77 1.03 -17.40
N TRP A 367 -3.67 2.08 -18.21
CA TRP A 367 -4.05 2.01 -19.61
C TRP A 367 -2.89 1.47 -20.46
N MET A 368 -3.12 1.20 -21.75
CA MET A 368 -2.06 0.72 -22.65
C MET A 368 -0.98 1.78 -22.97
N TYR A 369 -1.22 3.03 -22.54
CA TYR A 369 -0.26 4.11 -22.44
C TYR A 369 -0.25 4.60 -20.99
N GLN A 370 0.90 4.57 -20.32
CA GLN A 370 1.06 5.04 -18.94
C GLN A 370 1.06 6.58 -18.86
N ASN A 371 1.69 7.21 -19.86
CA ASN A 371 1.95 8.63 -19.88
C ASN A 371 2.32 9.12 -21.29
N ASP A 372 2.16 10.43 -21.51
CA ASP A 372 2.71 11.14 -22.67
C ASP A 372 3.95 11.97 -22.32
N SER A 373 4.15 12.28 -21.03
CA SER A 373 5.32 12.98 -20.50
C SER A 373 5.55 12.62 -19.03
N ASP A 374 6.53 13.23 -18.39
CA ASP A 374 6.71 13.14 -16.93
C ASP A 374 5.63 13.90 -16.15
N LYS A 375 4.85 14.76 -16.82
CA LYS A 375 3.78 15.59 -16.22
C LYS A 375 2.36 15.15 -16.58
N ILE A 376 2.18 14.25 -17.54
CA ILE A 376 0.86 13.80 -18.00
C ILE A 376 0.78 12.28 -17.96
N TRP A 377 -0.02 11.76 -17.02
CA TRP A 377 -0.17 10.33 -16.74
C TRP A 377 -1.61 9.87 -16.95
N TYR A 378 -1.80 8.58 -17.22
CA TYR A 378 -3.11 8.04 -17.59
C TYR A 378 -3.56 6.88 -16.71
N LEU A 379 -4.85 6.88 -16.39
CA LEU A 379 -5.61 5.73 -15.92
C LEU A 379 -6.91 5.61 -16.70
N VAL A 380 -7.54 4.45 -16.61
CA VAL A 380 -8.81 4.21 -17.29
C VAL A 380 -9.78 3.46 -16.38
N SER A 381 -11.04 3.86 -16.40
CA SER A 381 -12.14 3.06 -15.86
C SER A 381 -12.82 2.27 -16.98
N LEU A 382 -13.25 1.05 -16.66
CA LEU A 382 -13.93 0.20 -17.63
C LEU A 382 -15.43 0.54 -17.70
N PRO A 383 -16.10 0.22 -18.82
CA PRO A 383 -17.54 0.42 -18.93
C PRO A 383 -18.29 -0.30 -17.80
N LYS A 384 -19.43 0.25 -17.40
CA LYS A 384 -20.27 -0.33 -16.35
C LYS A 384 -20.56 -1.81 -16.62
N GLY A 385 -20.33 -2.66 -15.62
CA GLY A 385 -20.52 -4.10 -15.71
C GLY A 385 -19.32 -4.88 -16.24
N GLN A 386 -18.32 -4.22 -16.82
CA GLN A 386 -17.04 -4.85 -17.15
C GLN A 386 -16.08 -4.79 -15.97
N ARG A 387 -15.15 -5.76 -15.93
CA ARG A 387 -14.12 -5.87 -14.89
C ARG A 387 -12.80 -6.20 -15.53
N MET A 388 -11.71 -5.68 -14.95
CA MET A 388 -10.38 -6.06 -15.39
C MET A 388 -10.20 -7.57 -15.22
N LYS A 389 -9.52 -8.18 -16.20
CA LYS A 389 -9.10 -9.58 -16.11
C LYS A 389 -8.23 -9.75 -14.88
N LEU A 390 -8.42 -10.87 -14.20
CA LEU A 390 -7.64 -11.22 -13.03
C LEU A 390 -6.15 -11.30 -13.39
N ASN A 391 -5.27 -10.76 -12.55
CA ASN A 391 -3.82 -10.69 -12.75
C ASN A 391 -3.35 -9.89 -13.98
N ALA A 392 -4.21 -9.14 -14.66
CA ALA A 392 -3.76 -8.21 -15.69
C ALA A 392 -3.06 -7.00 -15.05
N ALA A 393 -2.00 -6.50 -15.69
CA ALA A 393 -1.31 -5.29 -15.25
C ALA A 393 -1.90 -4.01 -15.85
N TRP A 394 -2.59 -4.14 -16.98
CA TRP A 394 -3.12 -3.03 -17.77
C TRP A 394 -4.34 -3.47 -18.57
N THR A 395 -5.05 -2.52 -19.14
CA THR A 395 -6.17 -2.78 -20.06
C THR A 395 -5.99 -2.07 -21.40
N PRO A 396 -6.33 -2.72 -22.53
CA PRO A 396 -6.44 -2.02 -23.81
C PRO A 396 -7.55 -0.99 -23.76
N HIS A 397 -7.60 -0.11 -24.77
CA HIS A 397 -8.77 0.74 -25.00
C HIS A 397 -10.00 -0.14 -25.25
N VAL A 398 -11.06 0.11 -24.47
CA VAL A 398 -12.38 -0.50 -24.62
C VAL A 398 -13.37 0.63 -24.88
N GLU A 399 -14.25 0.44 -25.85
CA GLU A 399 -15.28 1.42 -26.16
C GLU A 399 -16.24 1.60 -24.97
N GLY A 400 -16.55 2.86 -24.62
CA GLY A 400 -17.32 3.22 -23.44
C GLY A 400 -16.51 3.30 -22.13
N SER A 401 -15.19 3.08 -22.17
CA SER A 401 -14.31 3.43 -21.05
C SER A 401 -14.22 4.94 -20.86
N LYS A 402 -13.92 5.38 -19.62
CA LYS A 402 -13.46 6.75 -19.36
C LYS A 402 -11.95 6.76 -19.17
N LEU A 403 -11.26 7.66 -19.84
CA LEU A 403 -9.82 7.88 -19.69
C LEU A 403 -9.58 9.10 -18.81
N TYR A 404 -8.67 8.99 -17.85
CA TYR A 404 -8.30 10.09 -16.97
C TYR A 404 -6.86 10.49 -17.24
N ALA A 405 -6.66 11.72 -17.70
CA ALA A 405 -5.37 12.35 -17.90
C ALA A 405 -5.04 13.22 -16.69
N PHE A 406 -4.06 12.81 -15.90
CA PHE A 406 -3.55 13.55 -14.75
C PHE A 406 -2.48 14.52 -15.21
N PHE A 407 -2.76 15.82 -15.08
CA PHE A 407 -1.79 16.89 -15.27
C PHE A 407 -1.17 17.21 -13.92
N LEU A 408 0.11 16.86 -13.75
CA LEU A 408 0.86 17.08 -12.51
C LEU A 408 1.35 18.53 -12.34
N GLU A 409 1.19 19.34 -13.39
CA GLU A 409 1.35 20.79 -13.38
C GLU A 409 0.32 21.38 -14.34
N PHE A 410 -0.26 22.54 -13.98
CA PHE A 410 -1.18 23.22 -14.87
C PHE A 410 -0.45 23.65 -16.16
N PRO A 411 -1.04 23.43 -17.35
CA PRO A 411 -0.41 23.80 -18.61
C PRO A 411 -0.03 25.29 -18.69
N LYS A 412 1.22 25.57 -19.06
CA LYS A 412 1.70 26.95 -19.28
C LYS A 412 1.31 27.49 -20.66
N THR A 413 0.99 26.60 -21.59
CA THR A 413 0.53 26.91 -22.95
C THR A 413 -0.98 26.92 -23.00
N LYS A 414 -1.55 27.71 -23.92
CA LYS A 414 -2.99 27.74 -24.18
C LYS A 414 -3.53 26.42 -24.72
N THR A 415 -2.69 25.63 -25.39
CA THR A 415 -3.09 24.34 -25.97
C THR A 415 -2.12 23.25 -25.55
N VAL A 416 -2.62 22.02 -25.41
CA VAL A 416 -1.80 20.83 -25.13
C VAL A 416 -2.23 19.68 -26.04
N THR A 417 -1.28 19.14 -26.79
CA THR A 417 -1.49 17.91 -27.60
C THR A 417 -1.25 16.68 -26.73
N LEU A 418 -2.14 15.68 -26.82
CA LEU A 418 -1.99 14.37 -26.18
C LEU A 418 -1.76 13.27 -27.23
N PRO A 419 -0.50 12.91 -27.54
CA PRO A 419 -0.16 11.96 -28.58
C PRO A 419 -0.83 10.57 -28.47
N SER A 420 -1.10 10.11 -27.24
CA SER A 420 -1.67 8.77 -27.01
C SER A 420 -3.18 8.71 -27.20
N VAL A 421 -3.88 9.85 -27.21
CA VAL A 421 -5.33 9.93 -27.28
C VAL A 421 -5.75 10.39 -28.67
N ILE A 422 -6.56 9.58 -29.35
CA ILE A 422 -6.98 9.83 -30.73
C ILE A 422 -8.35 10.47 -30.76
N TYR A 423 -8.47 11.53 -31.54
CA TYR A 423 -9.69 12.29 -31.72
C TYR A 423 -10.75 11.46 -32.45
N ARG A 424 -11.96 11.49 -31.89
CA ARG A 424 -13.21 11.07 -32.54
C ARG A 424 -14.14 12.27 -32.58
N ARG A 425 -14.98 12.39 -33.62
CA ARG A 425 -15.95 13.48 -33.81
C ARG A 425 -16.88 13.79 -32.62
N THR A 426 -17.00 12.90 -31.66
CA THR A 426 -17.88 13.04 -30.48
C THR A 426 -17.10 12.84 -29.17
N ILE A 427 -15.80 13.13 -29.17
CA ILE A 427 -14.99 13.08 -27.95
C ILE A 427 -15.42 14.20 -27.00
N TYR A 428 -15.53 13.87 -25.72
CA TYR A 428 -15.84 14.83 -24.65
C TYR A 428 -14.67 14.85 -23.67
N ALA A 429 -14.33 16.03 -23.16
CA ALA A 429 -13.30 16.21 -22.15
C ALA A 429 -13.79 17.15 -21.04
N GLU A 430 -13.65 16.74 -19.79
CA GLU A 430 -14.07 17.52 -18.62
C GLU A 430 -12.99 17.48 -17.54
N VAL A 431 -12.71 18.61 -16.90
CA VAL A 431 -11.85 18.69 -15.72
C VAL A 431 -12.67 18.37 -14.47
N LEU A 432 -12.14 17.49 -13.63
CA LEU A 432 -12.75 17.14 -12.34
C LEU A 432 -12.49 18.27 -11.31
N LEU A 433 -13.55 18.96 -10.87
CA LEU A 433 -13.45 20.06 -9.90
C LEU A 433 -13.89 19.68 -8.49
N ASP A 434 -14.84 18.75 -8.38
CA ASP A 434 -15.28 18.12 -7.15
C ASP A 434 -15.96 16.76 -7.46
N GLU A 435 -16.58 16.11 -6.47
CA GLU A 435 -17.34 14.87 -6.66
C GLU A 435 -18.41 14.99 -7.76
N THR A 436 -19.08 16.14 -7.86
CA THR A 436 -20.15 16.38 -8.84
C THR A 436 -19.85 17.52 -9.82
N ASP A 437 -18.87 18.36 -9.53
CA ASP A 437 -18.57 19.55 -10.34
C ASP A 437 -17.52 19.25 -11.41
N ARG A 438 -17.76 19.77 -12.61
CA ARG A 438 -17.03 19.47 -13.84
C ARG A 438 -16.94 20.74 -14.68
N GLU A 439 -15.81 20.95 -15.33
CA GLU A 439 -15.65 22.02 -16.34
C GLU A 439 -15.30 21.38 -17.68
N GLU A 440 -16.19 21.51 -18.67
CA GLU A 440 -15.94 21.04 -20.03
C GLU A 440 -14.78 21.82 -20.66
N ILE A 441 -13.88 21.11 -21.34
CA ILE A 441 -12.70 21.67 -22.01
C ILE A 441 -12.86 21.45 -23.52
N GLU A 442 -12.57 22.48 -24.32
CA GLU A 442 -12.65 22.31 -25.76
C GLU A 442 -11.56 21.36 -26.27
N VAL A 443 -11.97 20.44 -27.14
CA VAL A 443 -11.08 19.46 -27.78
C VAL A 443 -11.06 19.69 -29.28
N ASP A 444 -9.91 20.14 -29.78
CA ASP A 444 -9.65 20.27 -31.20
C ASP A 444 -8.96 19.00 -31.74
N GLY A 445 -9.26 18.64 -33.00
CA GLY A 445 -8.58 17.53 -33.66
C GLY A 445 -9.23 17.11 -34.97
N GLU A 446 -8.47 16.33 -35.75
CA GLU A 446 -8.97 15.65 -36.94
C GLU A 446 -9.20 14.17 -36.64
N GLN A 447 -10.22 13.56 -37.26
CA GLN A 447 -10.54 12.15 -37.05
C GLN A 447 -9.30 11.26 -37.29
N GLY A 448 -8.89 10.51 -36.28
CA GLY A 448 -7.71 9.63 -36.37
C GLY A 448 -6.37 10.28 -36.04
N GLN A 449 -6.34 11.58 -35.71
CA GLN A 449 -5.16 12.29 -35.24
C GLN A 449 -5.16 12.46 -33.72
N PRO A 450 -4.02 12.81 -33.10
CA PRO A 450 -3.96 13.16 -31.67
C PRO A 450 -4.90 14.31 -31.32
N VAL A 451 -5.46 14.26 -30.11
CA VAL A 451 -6.30 15.34 -29.56
C VAL A 451 -5.46 16.54 -29.14
N VAL A 452 -6.05 17.74 -29.24
CA VAL A 452 -5.50 18.99 -28.72
C VAL A 452 -6.52 19.57 -27.75
N LEU A 453 -6.14 19.68 -26.47
CA LEU A 453 -6.93 20.39 -25.47
C LEU A 453 -6.68 21.88 -25.58
N ASN A 454 -7.74 22.70 -25.49
CA ASN A 454 -7.65 24.14 -25.42
C ASN A 454 -7.97 24.63 -23.99
N PHE A 455 -7.03 25.36 -23.39
CA PHE A 455 -7.14 25.95 -22.05
C PHE A 455 -7.23 27.47 -22.10
N GLU A 456 -7.34 28.10 -23.27
CA GLU A 456 -7.36 29.57 -23.42
C GLU A 456 -8.46 30.23 -22.58
N SER A 457 -9.65 29.63 -22.56
CA SER A 457 -10.80 30.09 -21.77
C SER A 457 -10.80 29.60 -20.32
N HIS A 458 -9.85 28.74 -19.94
CA HIS A 458 -9.88 27.93 -18.71
C HIS A 458 -8.72 28.25 -17.74
N GLN A 459 -8.17 29.46 -17.80
CA GLN A 459 -7.00 29.86 -16.99
C GLN A 459 -7.29 29.94 -15.48
N ASN A 460 -8.57 30.05 -15.10
CA ASN A 460 -9.04 29.94 -13.71
C ASN A 460 -8.68 28.59 -13.06
N LEU A 461 -8.50 27.53 -13.86
CA LEU A 461 -8.14 26.21 -13.38
C LEU A 461 -6.73 26.13 -12.80
N ALA A 462 -5.86 27.11 -13.10
CA ALA A 462 -4.51 27.19 -12.55
C ALA A 462 -4.49 27.22 -11.01
N LYS A 463 -5.58 27.67 -10.35
CA LYS A 463 -5.70 27.66 -8.88
C LYS A 463 -5.70 26.25 -8.26
N TYR A 464 -6.00 25.23 -9.06
CA TYR A 464 -5.98 23.83 -8.62
C TYR A 464 -4.60 23.19 -8.77
N ASP A 465 -3.68 23.82 -9.51
CA ASP A 465 -2.34 23.34 -9.90
C ASP A 465 -2.38 21.98 -10.63
N LYS A 466 -2.69 20.90 -9.91
CA LYS A 466 -2.85 19.54 -10.45
C LYS A 466 -4.30 19.26 -10.80
N ILE A 467 -4.59 19.10 -12.10
CA ILE A 467 -5.93 18.84 -12.63
C ILE A 467 -6.01 17.43 -13.23
N VAL A 468 -7.23 16.89 -13.30
CA VAL A 468 -7.52 15.63 -13.99
C VAL A 468 -8.56 15.89 -15.06
N VAL A 469 -8.23 15.54 -16.31
CA VAL A 469 -9.14 15.63 -17.45
C VAL A 469 -9.71 14.24 -17.73
N CYS A 470 -11.03 14.08 -17.59
CA CYS A 470 -11.76 12.89 -17.95
C CYS A 470 -12.20 12.97 -19.41
N PHE A 471 -11.88 11.94 -20.19
CA PHE A 471 -12.28 11.79 -21.58
C PHE A 471 -13.31 10.68 -21.75
N GLU A 472 -14.33 10.95 -22.55
CA GLU A 472 -15.29 9.97 -23.05
C GLU A 472 -15.28 9.96 -24.58
N ASN A 473 -15.66 8.82 -25.18
CA ASN A 473 -15.70 8.62 -26.63
C ASN A 473 -14.36 8.92 -27.35
N PHE A 474 -13.24 8.64 -26.69
CA PHE A 474 -11.91 8.77 -27.29
C PHE A 474 -11.55 7.55 -28.15
N GLY A 475 -10.55 7.70 -29.03
CA GLY A 475 -9.89 6.60 -29.71
C GLY A 475 -8.47 6.39 -29.20
N ALA A 476 -7.85 5.28 -29.59
CA ALA A 476 -6.41 5.09 -29.43
C ALA A 476 -5.88 4.01 -30.37
N VAL A 477 -4.59 4.11 -30.70
CA VAL A 477 -3.89 3.07 -31.44
C VAL A 477 -3.46 1.97 -30.48
N TYR A 478 -3.76 0.71 -30.81
CA TYR A 478 -3.40 -0.39 -29.92
C TYR A 478 -1.89 -0.49 -29.72
N ARG A 479 -1.47 -0.65 -28.46
CA ARG A 479 -0.10 -0.94 -28.06
C ARG A 479 -0.12 -1.96 -26.92
N ASP A 480 0.84 -2.88 -26.93
CA ASP A 480 1.13 -3.71 -25.76
C ASP A 480 2.32 -3.08 -25.01
N PRO A 481 2.09 -2.41 -23.85
CA PRO A 481 3.14 -1.73 -23.12
C PRO A 481 4.22 -2.69 -22.61
N ILE A 482 3.84 -3.88 -22.13
CA ILE A 482 4.82 -4.85 -21.61
C ILE A 482 5.68 -5.41 -22.73
N ARG A 483 5.09 -5.79 -23.87
CA ARG A 483 5.85 -6.25 -25.04
C ARG A 483 6.80 -5.17 -25.55
N HIS A 484 6.35 -3.90 -25.54
CA HIS A 484 7.20 -2.78 -25.90
C HIS A 484 8.38 -2.64 -24.94
N LEU A 485 8.14 -2.64 -23.62
CA LEU A 485 9.18 -2.51 -22.59
C LEU A 485 10.22 -3.64 -22.67
N LYS A 486 9.79 -4.88 -22.97
CA LYS A 486 10.71 -6.00 -23.26
C LYS A 486 11.55 -5.75 -24.50
N LYS A 487 10.93 -5.27 -25.58
CA LYS A 487 11.63 -4.97 -26.85
C LYS A 487 12.71 -3.91 -26.69
N ILE A 488 12.48 -2.88 -25.88
CA ILE A 488 13.46 -1.81 -25.61
C ILE A 488 14.42 -2.15 -24.46
N GLY A 489 14.31 -3.33 -23.86
CA GLY A 489 15.23 -3.81 -22.82
C GLY A 489 15.03 -3.21 -21.44
N VAL A 490 13.91 -2.56 -21.16
CA VAL A 490 13.55 -2.09 -19.81
C VAL A 490 13.17 -3.29 -18.92
N LEU A 491 12.41 -4.23 -19.49
CA LEU A 491 12.07 -5.50 -18.85
C LEU A 491 12.83 -6.66 -19.51
N ASP A 492 13.12 -7.71 -18.74
CA ASP A 492 13.60 -8.98 -19.27
C ASP A 492 12.47 -9.84 -19.86
N ASN A 493 12.81 -11.05 -20.29
CA ASN A 493 11.84 -11.95 -20.94
C ASN A 493 10.75 -12.43 -19.98
N ASP A 494 11.05 -12.50 -18.68
CA ASP A 494 10.11 -12.89 -17.63
C ASP A 494 9.29 -11.69 -17.13
N GLY A 495 9.69 -10.47 -17.51
CA GLY A 495 9.00 -9.23 -17.18
C GLY A 495 9.54 -8.57 -15.92
N HIS A 496 10.70 -9.00 -15.41
CA HIS A 496 11.38 -8.32 -14.33
C HIS A 496 12.10 -7.08 -14.86
N PRO A 497 12.17 -6.00 -14.08
CA PRO A 497 13.01 -4.85 -14.40
C PRO A 497 14.45 -5.29 -14.56
N ARG A 498 15.07 -4.96 -15.71
CA ARG A 498 16.52 -5.09 -15.81
C ARG A 498 17.15 -4.03 -14.93
N ARG A 499 18.19 -4.37 -14.17
CA ARG A 499 18.99 -3.37 -13.46
C ARG A 499 19.47 -2.34 -14.49
N THR A 500 18.89 -1.15 -14.47
CA THR A 500 19.45 0.02 -15.12
C THR A 500 20.86 0.20 -14.55
N PRO A 501 21.88 0.53 -15.37
CA PRO A 501 23.16 0.98 -14.81
C PRO A 501 22.86 2.17 -13.90
N PRO A 502 23.50 2.30 -12.73
CA PRO A 502 23.29 3.47 -11.90
C PRO A 502 23.53 4.72 -12.74
N ALA A 503 22.56 5.63 -12.75
CA ALA A 503 22.76 6.98 -13.24
C ALA A 503 24.04 7.53 -12.58
N LYS A 504 24.87 8.22 -13.36
CA LYS A 504 26.12 8.83 -12.87
C LYS A 504 25.81 9.56 -11.56
N LYS A 505 26.60 9.23 -10.52
CA LYS A 505 26.58 9.91 -9.22
C LYS A 505 26.57 11.42 -9.45
N ASP A 506 25.47 12.07 -9.10
CA ASP A 506 25.54 13.45 -8.63
C ASP A 506 26.09 13.40 -7.21
N ASP A 507 27.14 14.17 -7.01
CA ASP A 507 27.99 14.27 -5.84
C ASP A 507 27.34 15.17 -4.78
N GLY A 508 26.46 14.61 -3.94
CA GLY A 508 25.87 15.45 -2.90
C GLY A 508 25.04 14.75 -1.84
N ARG A 509 25.69 13.96 -0.99
CA ARG A 509 25.17 13.46 0.31
C ARG A 509 23.89 12.61 0.24
N SER A 510 24.05 11.34 -0.10
CA SER A 510 23.16 10.26 0.35
C SER A 510 24.01 9.16 0.99
N GLY A 511 24.21 9.29 2.30
CA GLY A 511 24.74 8.21 3.13
C GLY A 511 23.61 7.26 3.52
N TRP A 512 23.07 6.53 2.53
CA TRP A 512 22.17 5.40 2.76
C TRP A 512 22.85 4.15 2.22
N GLY A 513 23.77 3.63 3.01
CA GLY A 513 24.20 2.24 2.87
C GLY A 513 23.30 1.41 3.77
N ASN A 514 22.71 0.34 3.22
CA ASN A 514 22.25 -0.79 4.01
C ASN A 514 23.32 -1.15 5.06
N PRO A 515 22.95 -1.32 6.34
CA PRO A 515 23.75 -2.17 7.22
C PRO A 515 23.77 -3.62 6.71
#